data_AF-A0ABC8JRH4-F1
#
_entry.id   AF-A0ABC8JRH4-F1
#
_cell.length_a   1.000
_cell.length_b   1.000
_cell.length_c   1.000
_cell.angle_alpha   90.00
_cell.angle_beta   90.00
_cell.angle_gamma   90.00
#
_symmetry.space_group_name_H-M   'P 1'
#
loop_
_entity.id
_entity.type
_entity.pdbx_description
1 polymer ?
#
loop_
_entity_poly.entity_id
_entity_poly.type
_entity_poly.pdbx_seq_one_letter_code
_entity_poly.pdbx_strand_id
1 'polypeptide(L)'
;MAATLFTIIALVTFTSTATGLGQYPESDRLVDQCMAKISSRCAIYTTAEMYGHGPLKQNGCCQEIYYMGQFCLNLVTRHVIEALVPKLEGVQKQDIVEKSTQIWYLCVPV
;
A
#
# COMPACT_ATOMS: atom_id res chain seq x y z
N MET A 1 -45.39 45.88 16.40
CA MET A 1 -44.17 46.70 16.58
C MET A 1 -43.19 45.84 17.36
N ALA A 2 -42.09 45.45 16.70
CA ALA A 2 -41.12 44.48 17.19
C ALA A 2 -40.16 45.09 18.22
N ALA A 3 -39.81 44.32 19.25
CA ALA A 3 -38.67 44.60 20.10
C ALA A 3 -37.92 43.27 20.30
N THR A 4 -37.11 42.92 19.31
CA THR A 4 -36.17 41.80 19.37
C THR A 4 -34.94 42.21 20.18
N LEU A 5 -34.78 41.60 21.35
CA LEU A 5 -33.56 41.64 22.14
C LEU A 5 -32.46 40.89 21.38
N PHE A 6 -31.50 41.63 20.83
CA PHE A 6 -30.30 41.06 20.23
C PHE A 6 -29.33 40.63 21.33
N THR A 7 -29.41 39.35 21.71
CA THR A 7 -28.37 38.69 22.50
C THR A 7 -27.12 38.52 21.63
N ILE A 8 -26.08 39.30 21.92
CA ILE A 8 -24.75 39.15 21.33
C ILE A 8 -24.15 37.87 21.92
N ILE A 9 -24.27 36.74 21.23
CA ILE A 9 -23.49 35.54 21.52
C ILE A 9 -22.23 35.65 20.68
N ALA A 10 -21.15 36.14 21.29
CA ALA A 10 -19.81 36.02 20.73
C ALA A 10 -19.43 34.53 20.71
N LEU A 11 -19.67 33.85 19.58
CA LEU A 11 -19.02 32.58 19.30
C LEU A 11 -17.53 32.88 19.11
N VAL A 12 -16.74 32.63 20.14
CA VAL A 12 -15.28 32.48 20.00
C VAL A 12 -15.07 31.25 19.13
N THR A 13 -14.88 31.47 17.84
CA THR A 13 -14.44 30.43 16.93
C THR A 13 -13.02 30.05 17.35
N PHE A 14 -12.91 28.98 18.13
CA PHE A 14 -11.67 28.22 18.21
C PHE A 14 -11.45 27.56 16.85
N THR A 15 -11.00 28.34 15.87
CA THR A 15 -10.30 27.81 14.71
C THR A 15 -8.96 27.33 15.22
N SER A 16 -8.95 26.11 15.75
CA SER A 16 -7.71 25.37 15.96
C SER A 16 -7.17 25.01 14.59
N THR A 17 -6.47 25.94 13.95
CA THR A 17 -5.59 25.64 12.83
C THR A 17 -4.38 24.90 13.37
N ALA A 18 -4.60 23.62 13.72
CA ALA A 18 -3.52 22.66 13.90
C ALA A 18 -2.91 22.41 12.51
N THR A 19 -2.05 23.33 12.08
CA THR A 19 -1.11 23.09 10.99
C THR A 19 0.05 22.30 11.58
N GLY A 20 0.35 21.14 10.98
CA GLY A 20 1.65 20.49 11.19
C GLY A 20 1.67 19.20 11.99
N LEU A 21 0.79 18.24 11.67
CA LEU A 21 1.23 16.86 11.49
C LEU A 21 0.63 16.45 10.15
N GLY A 22 1.43 16.46 9.09
CA GLY A 22 1.01 15.85 7.83
C GLY A 22 0.54 14.45 8.19
N GLN A 23 -0.76 14.19 8.03
CA GLN A 23 -1.29 12.84 8.16
C GLN A 23 -0.49 12.02 7.17
N TYR A 24 0.45 11.23 7.66
CA TYR A 24 1.06 10.20 6.83
C TYR A 24 -0.10 9.35 6.35
N PRO A 25 -0.35 9.27 5.03
CA PRO A 25 -1.55 8.64 4.51
C PRO A 25 -1.68 7.26 5.15
N GLU A 26 -2.87 6.92 5.64
CA GLU A 26 -3.13 5.60 6.25
C GLU A 26 -2.69 4.46 5.31
N SER A 27 -2.83 4.70 4.00
CA SER A 27 -2.31 3.86 2.91
C SER A 27 -0.81 3.61 2.99
N ASP A 28 0.00 4.66 3.18
CA ASP A 28 1.46 4.54 3.18
C ASP A 28 1.92 3.74 4.42
N ARG A 29 1.23 3.92 5.56
CA ARG A 29 1.49 3.12 6.77
C ARG A 29 1.21 1.64 6.59
N LEU A 30 0.14 1.30 5.88
CA LEU A 30 -0.17 -0.09 5.56
C LEU A 30 0.86 -0.68 4.60
N VAL A 31 1.32 0.10 3.61
CA VAL A 31 2.40 -0.31 2.69
C VAL A 31 3.68 -0.60 3.48
N ASP A 32 4.11 0.30 4.36
CA ASP A 32 5.31 0.11 5.20
C ASP A 32 5.21 -1.13 6.09
N GLN A 33 4.06 -1.34 6.73
CA GLN A 33 3.82 -2.54 7.55
C GLN A 33 3.89 -3.82 6.73
N CYS A 34 3.41 -3.81 5.48
CA CYS A 34 3.53 -4.94 4.57
C CYS A 34 4.97 -5.15 4.10
N MET A 35 5.68 -4.08 3.75
CA MET A 35 7.09 -4.12 3.34
C MET A 35 8.00 -4.65 4.45
N ALA A 36 7.68 -4.39 5.71
CA ALA A 36 8.44 -4.92 6.84
C ALA A 36 8.39 -6.46 6.97
N LYS A 37 7.46 -7.14 6.27
CA LYS A 37 7.32 -8.60 6.29
C LYS A 37 8.22 -9.33 5.28
N ILE A 38 8.86 -8.60 4.39
CA ILE A 38 9.70 -9.15 3.33
C ILE A 38 11.10 -8.56 3.42
N SER A 39 12.12 -9.40 3.31
CA SER A 39 13.50 -8.95 3.22
C SER A 39 13.77 -8.27 1.88
N SER A 40 14.74 -7.35 1.85
CA SER A 40 15.18 -6.72 0.60
C SER A 40 15.62 -7.75 -0.44
N ARG A 41 16.28 -8.83 -0.01
CA ARG A 41 16.67 -9.95 -0.88
C ARG A 41 15.45 -10.59 -1.54
N CYS A 42 14.43 -10.94 -0.75
CA CYS A 42 13.26 -11.61 -1.30
C CYS A 42 12.38 -10.67 -2.12
N ALA A 43 12.33 -9.38 -1.78
CA ALA A 43 11.68 -8.38 -2.62
C ALA A 43 12.27 -8.37 -4.04
N ILE A 44 13.61 -8.42 -4.18
CA ILE A 44 14.28 -8.48 -5.49
C ILE A 44 13.85 -9.72 -6.28
N TYR A 45 13.85 -10.90 -5.64
CA TYR A 45 13.45 -12.14 -6.32
C TYR A 45 11.97 -12.17 -6.67
N THR A 46 11.11 -11.57 -5.83
CA THR A 46 9.68 -11.42 -6.11
C THR A 46 9.43 -10.52 -7.29
N THR A 47 10.13 -9.38 -7.38
CA THR A 47 10.07 -8.51 -8.55
C THR A 47 10.57 -9.24 -9.79
N ALA A 48 11.67 -10.01 -9.70
CA ALA A 48 12.16 -10.82 -10.82
C ALA A 48 11.12 -11.87 -11.27
N GLU A 49 10.45 -12.53 -10.32
CA GLU A 49 9.35 -13.47 -10.60
C GLU A 49 8.15 -12.79 -11.27
N MET A 50 7.83 -11.54 -10.93
CA MET A 50 6.76 -10.79 -11.60
C MET A 50 7.06 -10.57 -13.09
N TYR A 51 8.29 -10.27 -13.45
CA TYR A 51 8.65 -10.00 -14.85
C TYR A 51 9.11 -11.24 -15.63
N GLY A 52 9.07 -12.45 -15.03
CA GLY A 52 9.54 -13.67 -15.71
C GLY A 52 9.28 -14.94 -14.89
N HIS A 53 10.21 -15.91 -14.99
CA HIS A 53 10.34 -17.02 -14.05
C HIS A 53 11.62 -16.78 -13.26
N GLY A 54 11.47 -16.13 -12.12
CA GLY A 54 12.57 -15.82 -11.23
C GLY A 54 12.99 -17.06 -10.45
N PRO A 55 14.11 -17.00 -9.72
CA PRO A 55 14.52 -18.09 -8.85
C PRO A 55 13.90 -17.94 -7.43
N LEU A 56 12.66 -17.46 -7.30
CA LEU A 56 12.06 -17.12 -5.99
C LEU A 56 12.03 -18.32 -5.03
N LYS A 57 11.60 -19.50 -5.51
CA LYS A 57 11.57 -20.73 -4.72
C LYS A 57 12.98 -21.21 -4.38
N GLN A 58 13.87 -21.20 -5.37
CA GLN A 58 15.24 -21.69 -5.25
C GLN A 58 16.05 -20.88 -4.23
N ASN A 59 15.71 -19.59 -4.05
CA ASN A 59 16.33 -18.71 -3.06
C ASN A 59 15.64 -18.72 -1.68
N GLY A 60 14.69 -19.62 -1.45
CA GLY A 60 14.04 -19.78 -0.14
C GLY A 60 13.11 -18.62 0.25
N CYS A 61 12.62 -17.84 -0.72
CA CYS A 61 11.82 -16.64 -0.44
C CYS A 61 10.33 -16.92 -0.22
N CYS A 62 9.86 -18.13 -0.53
CA CYS A 62 8.43 -18.43 -0.40
C CYS A 62 7.89 -18.32 1.02
N GLN A 63 8.70 -18.59 2.04
CA GLN A 63 8.26 -18.46 3.42
C GLN A 63 7.90 -17.01 3.76
N GLU A 64 8.73 -16.04 3.34
CA GLU A 64 8.46 -14.62 3.55
C GLU A 64 7.22 -14.17 2.78
N ILE A 65 7.08 -14.61 1.52
CA ILE A 65 5.90 -14.29 0.69
C ILE A 65 4.61 -14.85 1.27
N TYR A 66 4.65 -16.08 1.75
CA TYR A 66 3.51 -16.72 2.39
C TYR A 66 3.09 -15.94 3.66
N TYR A 67 4.03 -15.64 4.56
CA TYR A 67 3.76 -14.91 5.81
C TYR A 67 3.42 -13.42 5.61
N MET A 68 3.94 -12.79 4.54
CA MET A 68 3.53 -11.47 4.11
C MET A 68 2.02 -11.44 3.85
N GLY A 69 1.54 -12.47 3.14
CA GLY A 69 0.13 -12.67 2.81
C GLY A 69 -0.26 -12.00 1.49
N GLN A 70 -1.24 -12.59 0.80
CA GLN A 70 -1.69 -12.15 -0.52
C GLN A 70 -2.08 -10.67 -0.55
N PHE A 71 -2.81 -10.21 0.48
CA PHE A 71 -3.22 -8.81 0.59
C PHE A 71 -2.03 -7.86 0.57
N CYS A 72 -1.04 -8.11 1.44
CA CYS A 72 0.14 -7.26 1.52
C CYS A 72 0.96 -7.29 0.24
N LEU A 73 1.13 -8.47 -0.38
CA LEU A 73 1.85 -8.59 -1.63
C LEU A 73 1.18 -7.76 -2.74
N ASN A 74 -0.14 -7.85 -2.87
CA ASN A 74 -0.91 -7.08 -3.86
C ASN A 74 -0.87 -5.58 -3.56
N LEU A 75 -0.96 -5.17 -2.29
CA LEU A 75 -0.90 -3.77 -1.87
C LEU A 75 0.45 -3.15 -2.24
N VAL A 76 1.55 -3.81 -1.87
CA VAL A 76 2.91 -3.37 -2.19
C VAL A 76 3.13 -3.33 -3.70
N THR A 77 2.68 -4.35 -4.43
CA THR A 77 2.79 -4.40 -5.89
C THR A 77 2.11 -3.20 -6.53
N ARG A 78 0.87 -2.90 -6.12
CA ARG A 78 0.12 -1.74 -6.61
C ARG A 78 0.86 -0.43 -6.32
N HIS A 79 1.31 -0.24 -5.09
CA HIS A 79 2.05 0.95 -4.69
C HIS A 79 3.33 1.14 -5.52
N VAL A 80 4.11 0.06 -5.73
CA VAL A 80 5.33 0.09 -6.55
C VAL A 80 5.04 0.45 -8.00
N ILE A 81 4.00 -0.12 -8.60
CA ILE A 81 3.62 0.18 -9.99
C ILE A 81 3.18 1.64 -10.13
N GLU A 82 2.37 2.14 -9.19
CA GLU A 82 1.87 3.51 -9.19
C GLU A 82 3.00 4.53 -8.99
N ALA A 83 3.95 4.22 -8.11
CA ALA A 83 5.08 5.10 -7.80
C ALA A 83 6.18 5.07 -8.88
N LEU A 84 6.55 3.88 -9.36
CA LEU A 84 7.74 3.69 -10.21
C LEU A 84 7.42 3.56 -11.70
N VAL A 85 6.19 3.16 -12.05
CA VAL A 85 5.80 2.93 -13.45
C VAL A 85 4.49 3.65 -13.80
N PRO A 86 4.43 4.98 -13.65
CA PRO A 86 3.19 5.74 -13.89
C PRO A 86 2.69 5.65 -15.33
N LYS A 87 3.60 5.36 -16.28
CA LYS A 87 3.30 5.23 -17.72
C LYS A 87 2.66 3.89 -18.10
N LEU A 88 2.59 2.93 -17.17
CA LEU A 88 1.94 1.65 -17.46
C LEU A 88 0.42 1.86 -17.64
N GLU A 89 -0.15 1.28 -18.69
CA GLU A 89 -1.59 1.36 -18.95
C GLU A 89 -2.39 0.49 -17.99
N GLY A 90 -3.69 0.80 -17.82
CA GLY A 90 -4.54 0.15 -16.83
C GLY A 90 -4.56 -1.39 -16.91
N VAL A 91 -4.59 -1.95 -18.12
CA VAL A 91 -4.55 -3.41 -18.34
C VAL A 91 -3.23 -4.01 -17.85
N GLN A 92 -2.10 -3.42 -18.25
CA GLN A 92 -0.77 -3.89 -17.82
C GLN A 92 -0.59 -3.79 -16.30
N LYS A 93 -1.18 -2.77 -15.65
CA LYS A 93 -1.17 -2.66 -14.19
C LYS A 93 -1.95 -3.80 -13.53
N GLN A 94 -3.10 -4.17 -14.10
CA GLN A 94 -3.90 -5.28 -13.61
C GLN A 94 -3.17 -6.61 -13.79
N ASP A 95 -2.50 -6.82 -14.93
CA ASP A 95 -1.74 -8.05 -15.20
C ASP A 95 -0.64 -8.28 -14.15
N ILE A 96 0.08 -7.23 -13.74
CA ILE A 96 1.12 -7.36 -12.71
C ILE A 96 0.51 -7.67 -11.33
N VAL A 97 -0.64 -7.08 -10.99
CA VAL A 97 -1.34 -7.39 -9.73
C VAL A 97 -1.94 -8.80 -9.74
N GLU A 98 -2.39 -9.29 -10.89
CA GLU A 98 -2.79 -10.68 -11.02
C GLU A 98 -1.58 -11.61 -10.85
N LYS A 99 -0.45 -11.26 -11.45
CA LYS A 99 0.79 -12.02 -11.31
C LYS A 99 1.32 -12.03 -9.88
N SER A 100 1.14 -10.95 -9.10
CA SER A 100 1.46 -10.94 -7.68
C SER A 100 0.61 -11.95 -6.90
N THR A 101 -0.68 -12.07 -7.24
CA THR A 101 -1.55 -13.11 -6.66
C THR A 101 -1.08 -14.52 -7.02
N GLN A 102 -0.69 -14.76 -8.28
CA GLN A 102 -0.14 -16.05 -8.71
C GLN A 102 1.14 -16.41 -7.96
N ILE A 103 2.06 -15.45 -7.76
CA ILE A 103 3.28 -15.64 -6.98
C ILE A 103 2.98 -16.04 -5.53
N TRP A 104 1.97 -15.44 -4.92
CA TRP A 104 1.56 -15.85 -3.57
C TRP A 104 1.11 -17.31 -3.56
N TYR A 105 0.26 -17.73 -4.51
CA TYR A 105 -0.17 -19.12 -4.63
C TYR A 105 0.98 -20.10 -4.91
N LEU A 106 2.01 -19.69 -5.65
CA LEU A 106 3.21 -20.51 -5.83
C LEU A 106 3.89 -20.86 -4.50
N CYS A 107 3.73 -20.03 -3.48
CA CYS A 107 4.36 -20.16 -2.17
C CYS A 107 3.46 -20.70 -1.07
N VAL A 108 2.18 -20.98 -1.37
CA VAL A 108 1.31 -21.69 -0.42
C VAL A 108 1.86 -23.10 -0.23
N PRO A 109 2.14 -23.53 1.01
CA PRO A 109 2.57 -24.90 1.28
C PRO A 109 1.42 -25.86 0.93
N VAL A 110 1.76 -26.94 0.21
CA VAL A 110 0.85 -28.03 -0.16
C VAL A 110 1.03 -29.19 0.81
#